data_AF-A0ABD5X7P2-F1
#
_entry.id   AF-A0ABD5X7P2-F1
#
_cell.length_a   1.000
_cell.length_b   1.000
_cell.length_c   1.000
_cell.angle_alpha   90.00
_cell.angle_beta   90.00
_cell.angle_gamma   90.00
#
_symmetry.space_group_name_H-M   'P 1'
#
loop_
_entity.id
_entity.type
_entity.pdbx_description
1 polymer ?
#
loop_
_entity_poly.entity_id
_entity_poly.type
_entity_poly.pdbx_seq_one_letter_code
_entity_poly.pdbx_strand_id
1 'polypeptide(L)'
;MPIQRDEIGDLRPLEFREPEEVLDADKLYTIYEISRLLQGLEVDAELDVETENVLLDWTIPWMMKHTDAFVFAEPQEESEPGYYGLTAE
;
A
#
# COMPACT_ATOMS: atom_id res chain seq x y z
N MET A 1 -11.91 4.65 -23.89
CA MET A 1 -11.57 5.79 -24.77
C MET A 1 -11.19 6.97 -23.88
N PRO A 2 -10.20 7.79 -24.23
CA PRO A 2 -9.86 9.00 -23.47
C PRO A 2 -11.01 10.03 -23.53
N ILE A 3 -11.15 10.83 -22.47
CA ILE A 3 -12.15 11.93 -22.34
C ILE A 3 -11.47 13.28 -22.60
N GLN A 4 -12.24 14.30 -23.02
CA GLN A 4 -11.68 15.64 -23.24
C GLN A 4 -11.49 16.37 -21.91
N ARG A 5 -10.33 17.03 -21.73
CA ARG A 5 -9.95 17.64 -20.45
C ARG A 5 -10.81 18.86 -20.09
N ASP A 6 -11.20 19.64 -21.08
CA ASP A 6 -12.03 20.84 -20.98
C ASP A 6 -13.50 20.54 -20.65
N GLU A 7 -13.94 19.29 -20.79
CA GLU A 7 -15.24 18.81 -20.30
C GLU A 7 -15.26 18.64 -18.77
N ILE A 8 -14.11 18.71 -18.08
CA ILE A 8 -13.98 18.43 -16.64
C ILE A 8 -13.68 19.71 -15.86
N GLY A 9 -14.67 20.18 -15.10
CA GLY A 9 -14.58 21.41 -14.30
C GLY A 9 -13.91 21.26 -12.92
N ASP A 10 -13.76 20.04 -12.41
CA ASP A 10 -13.14 19.76 -11.11
C ASP A 10 -11.95 18.81 -11.30
N LEU A 11 -10.75 19.39 -11.40
CA LEU A 11 -9.49 18.65 -11.46
C LEU A 11 -8.76 18.85 -10.13
N ARG A 12 -8.51 17.74 -9.42
CA ARG A 12 -7.66 17.73 -8.23
C ARG A 12 -6.30 17.12 -8.53
N PRO A 13 -5.25 17.50 -7.78
CA PRO A 13 -3.99 16.75 -7.80
C PRO A 13 -4.25 15.28 -7.48
N LEU A 14 -3.47 14.41 -8.11
CA LEU A 14 -3.44 13.00 -7.71
C LEU A 14 -2.64 12.91 -6.41
N GLU A 15 -3.34 12.60 -5.32
CA GLU A 15 -2.76 12.41 -4.00
C GLU A 15 -3.00 10.96 -3.56
N PHE A 16 -1.98 10.36 -2.97
CA PHE A 16 -2.06 9.05 -2.34
C PHE A 16 -2.16 9.26 -0.83
N ARG A 17 -2.79 8.33 -0.13
CA ARG A 17 -2.83 8.32 1.35
C ARG A 17 -1.42 8.27 1.92
N GLU A 18 -1.19 8.97 3.01
CA GLU A 18 0.05 8.87 3.77
C GLU A 18 0.09 7.54 4.55
N PRO A 19 1.28 6.96 4.84
CA PRO A 19 1.38 5.67 5.51
C PRO A 19 0.63 5.58 6.84
N GLU A 20 0.64 6.66 7.62
CA GLU A 20 -0.07 6.81 8.90
C GLU A 20 -1.60 6.80 8.79
N GLU A 21 -2.14 7.08 7.61
CA GLU A 21 -3.58 6.97 7.33
C GLU A 21 -3.99 5.55 6.91
N VAL A 22 -3.01 4.69 6.60
CA VAL A 22 -3.23 3.33 6.08
C VAL A 22 -2.93 2.28 7.15
N LEU A 23 -1.90 2.50 7.97
CA LEU A 23 -1.34 1.50 8.88
C LEU A 23 -1.55 1.88 10.34
N ASP A 24 -1.73 0.85 11.15
CA ASP A 24 -1.70 0.98 12.61
C ASP A 24 -0.24 1.06 13.07
N ALA A 25 0.08 2.05 13.91
CA ALA A 25 1.44 2.30 14.40
C ALA A 25 2.02 1.15 15.23
N ASP A 26 1.15 0.34 15.85
CA ASP A 26 1.56 -0.78 16.71
C ASP A 26 1.63 -2.13 15.95
N LYS A 27 1.49 -2.13 14.62
CA LYS A 27 1.41 -3.36 13.82
C LYS A 27 2.44 -3.41 12.70
N LEU A 28 2.78 -4.65 12.33
CA LEU A 28 3.62 -4.98 11.19
C LEU A 28 2.81 -5.82 10.20
N TYR A 29 3.05 -5.60 8.93
CA TYR A 29 2.27 -6.15 7.82
C TYR A 29 3.17 -6.68 6.73
N THR A 30 2.76 -7.74 6.06
CA THR A 30 3.32 -8.13 4.77
C THR A 30 2.96 -7.11 3.69
N ILE A 31 3.71 -7.09 2.60
CA ILE A 31 3.41 -6.20 1.46
C ILE A 31 2.01 -6.47 0.85
N TYR A 32 1.53 -7.71 0.93
CA TYR A 32 0.19 -8.08 0.47
C TYR A 32 -0.90 -7.42 1.33
N GLU A 33 -0.74 -7.44 2.65
CA GLU A 33 -1.68 -6.80 3.57
C GLU A 33 -1.67 -5.28 3.42
N ILE A 34 -0.49 -4.66 3.25
CA ILE A 34 -0.38 -3.23 2.95
C ILE A 34 -1.11 -2.90 1.65
N SER A 35 -0.98 -3.76 0.63
CA SER A 35 -1.63 -3.56 -0.66
C SER A 35 -3.16 -3.55 -0.53
N ARG A 36 -3.73 -4.42 0.31
CA ARG A 36 -5.17 -4.45 0.62
C ARG A 36 -5.60 -3.21 1.39
N LEU A 37 -4.87 -2.84 2.46
CA LEU A 37 -5.16 -1.66 3.26
C LEU A 37 -5.09 -0.37 2.45
N LEU A 38 -4.14 -0.27 1.51
CA LEU A 38 -3.99 0.86 0.58
C LEU A 38 -5.18 1.00 -0.38
N GLN A 39 -5.95 -0.08 -0.62
CA GLN A 39 -7.23 -0.04 -1.32
C GLN A 39 -8.45 0.14 -0.40
N GLY A 40 -8.24 0.16 0.92
CA GLY A 40 -9.31 0.26 1.91
C GLY A 40 -10.02 -1.08 2.16
N LEU A 41 -9.34 -2.18 1.88
CA LEU A 41 -9.80 -3.54 2.18
C LEU A 41 -9.26 -4.00 3.53
N GLU A 42 -9.93 -4.98 4.13
CA GLU A 42 -9.42 -5.68 5.32
C GLU A 42 -8.17 -6.50 4.99
N VAL A 43 -7.32 -6.74 6.00
CA VAL A 43 -6.06 -7.47 5.82
C VAL A 43 -6.27 -8.92 5.37
N ASP A 44 -7.39 -9.54 5.70
CA ASP A 44 -7.75 -10.92 5.39
C ASP A 44 -8.73 -11.04 4.22
N ALA A 45 -8.94 -9.96 3.45
CA ALA A 45 -9.81 -9.99 2.28
C ALA A 45 -9.33 -11.04 1.26
N GLU A 46 -10.22 -11.97 0.90
CA GLU A 46 -9.97 -12.96 -0.14
C GLU A 46 -9.95 -12.30 -1.52
N LEU A 47 -8.79 -12.33 -2.17
CA LEU A 47 -8.58 -11.81 -3.52
C LEU A 47 -8.03 -12.93 -4.41
N ASP A 48 -8.36 -12.88 -5.69
CA ASP A 48 -7.68 -13.70 -6.68
C ASP A 48 -6.26 -13.17 -6.94
N VAL A 49 -5.39 -14.05 -7.42
CA VAL A 49 -3.96 -13.76 -7.64
C VAL A 49 -3.76 -12.63 -8.66
N GLU A 50 -4.62 -12.50 -9.66
CA GLU A 50 -4.47 -11.46 -10.68
C GLU A 50 -4.74 -10.08 -10.06
N THR A 51 -5.79 -9.97 -9.25
CA THR A 51 -6.10 -8.77 -8.48
C THR A 51 -4.97 -8.42 -7.53
N GLU A 52 -4.45 -9.38 -6.75
CA GLU A 52 -3.35 -9.12 -5.82
C GLU A 52 -2.09 -8.58 -6.50
N ASN A 53 -1.71 -9.14 -7.65
CA ASN A 53 -0.56 -8.68 -8.41
C ASN A 53 -0.72 -7.22 -8.85
N VAL A 54 -1.92 -6.82 -9.29
CA VAL A 54 -2.20 -5.42 -9.65
C VAL A 54 -2.09 -4.50 -8.43
N LEU A 55 -2.53 -4.93 -7.25
CA LEU A 55 -2.40 -4.13 -6.04
C LEU A 55 -0.93 -3.97 -5.61
N LEU A 56 -0.13 -5.02 -5.74
CA LEU A 56 1.31 -4.97 -5.47
C LEU A 56 2.04 -3.99 -6.39
N ASP A 57 1.69 -3.98 -7.68
CA ASP A 57 2.28 -3.06 -8.67
C ASP A 57 2.09 -1.58 -8.29
N TRP A 58 1.03 -1.26 -7.54
CA TRP A 58 0.74 0.09 -7.07
C TRP A 58 1.36 0.37 -5.71
N THR A 59 1.41 -0.65 -4.86
CA THR A 59 1.93 -0.54 -3.49
C THR A 59 3.44 -0.39 -3.45
N ILE A 60 4.18 -1.09 -4.33
CA ILE A 60 5.65 -1.01 -4.36
C ILE A 60 6.12 0.43 -4.64
N PRO A 61 5.67 1.14 -5.70
CA PRO A 61 6.04 2.54 -5.92
C PRO A 61 5.63 3.48 -4.78
N TRP A 62 4.48 3.23 -4.16
CA TRP A 62 4.02 4.01 -3.03
C TRP A 62 4.95 3.82 -1.82
N MET A 63 5.28 2.59 -1.43
CA MET A 63 6.26 2.34 -0.36
C MET A 63 7.64 2.93 -0.68
N MET A 64 8.09 2.81 -1.94
CA MET A 64 9.34 3.40 -2.41
C MET A 64 9.39 4.93 -2.30
N LYS A 65 8.24 5.60 -2.41
CA LYS A 65 8.13 7.06 -2.21
C LYS A 65 8.19 7.45 -0.74
N HIS A 66 7.75 6.59 0.16
CA HIS A 66 7.60 6.86 1.59
C HIS A 66 8.56 6.03 2.46
N THR A 67 9.72 5.61 1.93
CA THR A 67 10.63 4.66 2.61
C THR A 67 11.11 5.13 3.97
N ASP A 68 11.19 6.44 4.18
CA ASP A 68 11.57 7.08 5.44
C ASP A 68 10.53 6.90 6.56
N ALA A 69 9.28 6.56 6.22
CA ALA A 69 8.21 6.29 7.17
C ALA A 69 8.12 4.81 7.61
N PHE A 70 8.93 3.92 7.01
CA PHE A 70 8.83 2.48 7.23
C PHE A 70 10.01 1.88 8.01
N VAL A 71 9.68 0.93 8.88
CA VAL A 71 10.62 -0.07 9.42
C VAL A 71 10.38 -1.42 8.76
N PHE A 72 11.43 -2.23 8.69
CA PHE A 72 11.37 -3.60 8.17
C PHE A 72 11.82 -4.60 9.23
N ALA A 73 11.01 -5.62 9.45
CA ALA A 73 11.32 -6.78 10.25
C ALA A 73 11.67 -7.95 9.32
N GLU A 74 12.92 -8.43 9.43
CA GLU A 74 13.38 -9.62 8.73
C GLU A 74 12.48 -10.83 9.05
N PRO A 75 12.18 -11.69 8.05
CA PRO A 75 11.42 -12.90 8.28
C PRO A 75 12.13 -13.82 9.26
N GLN A 76 11.35 -14.59 10.04
CA GLN A 76 11.91 -15.54 11.01
C GLN A 76 12.48 -16.79 10.32
N GLU A 77 11.92 -17.14 9.16
CA GLU A 77 12.30 -18.30 8.35
C GLU A 77 12.46 -17.91 6.87
N GLU A 78 13.31 -18.63 6.12
CA GLU A 78 13.58 -18.32 4.70
C GLU A 78 12.34 -18.40 3.80
N SER A 79 11.31 -19.15 4.21
CA SER A 79 10.05 -19.29 3.48
C SER A 79 8.99 -18.24 3.83
N GLU A 80 9.23 -17.41 4.84
CA GLU A 80 8.27 -16.41 5.30
C GLU A 80 8.58 -15.02 4.69
N PRO A 81 7.55 -14.20 4.44
CA PRO A 81 7.76 -12.81 4.07
C PRO A 81 8.25 -12.00 5.27
N GLY A 82 9.07 -10.99 5.01
CA GLY A 82 9.34 -9.95 5.99
C GLY A 82 8.12 -9.05 6.20
N TYR A 83 8.11 -8.34 7.32
CA TYR A 83 7.01 -7.46 7.71
C TYR A 83 7.46 -6.00 7.75
N TYR A 84 6.54 -5.09 7.48
CA TYR A 84 6.76 -3.66 7.44
C TYR A 84 5.79 -2.96 8.39
N GLY A 85 6.23 -1.90 9.05
CA GLY A 85 5.35 -1.02 9.82
C GLY A 85 5.88 0.39 9.84
N LEU A 86 5.21 1.25 10.61
CA LEU A 86 5.61 2.65 10.72
C LEU A 86 6.85 2.82 11.60
N THR A 87 7.68 3.81 11.29
CA THR A 87 8.74 4.23 12.20
C THR A 87 8.13 4.77 13.48
N ALA A 88 8.63 4.33 14.64
CA ALA A 88 8.31 4.99 15.89
C ALA A 88 8.94 6.40 15.90
N GLU A 89 8.17 7.40 16.34
CA GLU A 89 8.69 8.76 16.60
C GLU A 89 9.80 8.77 17.67
#